data_AF-A0A3L8BCX6-F1
#
_entry.id   AF-A0A3L8BCX6-F1
#
_cell.length_a   1.000
_cell.length_b   1.000
_cell.length_c   1.000
_cell.angle_alpha   90.00
_cell.angle_beta   90.00
_cell.angle_gamma   90.00
#
_symmetry.space_group_name_H-M   'P 1'
#
loop_
_entity.id
_entity.type
_entity.pdbx_description
1 polymer ?
#
loop_
_entity_poly.entity_id
_entity_poly.type
_entity_poly.pdbx_seq_one_letter_code
_entity_poly.pdbx_strand_id
1 'polypeptide(L)'
;MATINKSDMELIVNGASFLASGGGGGVASANAVIENVMTFASEVEIISCSEVDDTDNLLVVCGVGAPDAPNLDFKNSPGYALEGLQSMTGDQFKCVLPIEVGAMNSMIPLLACAQYGIPMLDGDGAGRSVPQMSMCTYALQNFPVNETLVVSEEDQQFPLHPSNATELEAQVRQVVSTKLQDAGTVGTWPVSGAQIKSPDAFVPGSLSLAQSIGTAMATAQPLSAVQSIIAQYYSDNAIIMSVGTVTAATNKVEDGFDVGTITVSDGQGMSVKLYFVNESLLATIDVDGQPAAFILGPDMICSMGVDGSPMTNSEICSQFDKGDTVQISLMWVKAVDAIRTPQMFFKYLELLLQKFGQPELSGYRFIEDARELFS
;
A
#
# COMPACT_ATOMS: atom_id res chain seq x y z
N MET A 1 8.78 -10.93 -14.12
CA MET A 1 10.26 -10.80 -14.05
C MET A 1 10.86 -12.16 -13.72
N ALA A 2 12.18 -12.34 -13.78
CA ALA A 2 12.82 -13.57 -13.28
C ALA A 2 13.57 -13.30 -11.98
N THR A 3 14.41 -12.26 -11.96
CA THR A 3 15.06 -11.74 -10.75
C THR A 3 15.01 -10.21 -10.75
N ILE A 4 15.10 -9.59 -9.57
CA ILE A 4 15.23 -8.14 -9.38
C ILE A 4 16.48 -7.81 -8.59
N ASN A 5 17.20 -6.76 -9.00
CA ASN A 5 18.36 -6.22 -8.28
C ASN A 5 18.01 -4.91 -7.56
N LYS A 6 19.00 -4.30 -6.90
CA LYS A 6 18.86 -3.02 -6.19
C LYS A 6 18.16 -1.92 -7.01
N SER A 7 18.58 -1.70 -8.26
CA SER A 7 18.00 -0.64 -9.09
C SER A 7 16.56 -0.95 -9.50
N ASP A 8 16.23 -2.22 -9.70
CA ASP A 8 14.85 -2.65 -9.94
C ASP A 8 13.99 -2.38 -8.70
N MET A 9 14.50 -2.68 -7.51
CA MET A 9 13.82 -2.41 -6.24
C MET A 9 13.58 -0.91 -6.04
N GLU A 10 14.55 -0.04 -6.33
CA GLU A 10 14.41 1.42 -6.26
C GLU A 10 13.29 1.94 -7.21
N LEU A 11 13.19 1.37 -8.41
CA LEU A 11 12.10 1.69 -9.35
C LEU A 11 10.75 1.19 -8.81
N ILE A 12 10.69 -0.03 -8.27
CA ILE A 12 9.48 -0.57 -7.64
C ILE A 12 9.03 0.33 -6.50
N VAL A 13 9.94 0.76 -5.61
CA VAL A 13 9.62 1.66 -4.49
C VAL A 13 8.94 2.95 -4.97
N ASN A 14 9.50 3.59 -6.01
CA ASN A 14 8.93 4.83 -6.53
C ASN A 14 7.53 4.64 -7.12
N GLY A 15 7.33 3.60 -7.94
CA GLY A 15 6.00 3.34 -8.51
C GLY A 15 4.99 2.79 -7.50
N ALA A 16 5.45 2.01 -6.52
CA ALA A 16 4.61 1.53 -5.43
C ALA A 16 4.13 2.69 -4.55
N SER A 17 4.95 3.72 -4.34
CA SER A 17 4.52 4.95 -3.65
C SER A 17 3.37 5.66 -4.38
N PHE A 18 3.38 5.67 -5.72
CA PHE A 18 2.27 6.20 -6.52
C PHE A 18 0.99 5.35 -6.37
N LEU A 19 1.12 4.01 -6.43
CA LEU A 19 -0.01 3.07 -6.26
C LEU A 19 -0.53 3.00 -4.82
N ALA A 20 0.24 3.48 -3.84
CA ALA A 20 -0.12 3.45 -2.43
C ALA A 20 -1.24 4.44 -2.05
N SER A 21 -1.78 5.22 -2.99
CA SER A 21 -2.87 6.16 -2.74
C SER A 21 -2.57 7.13 -1.58
N GLY A 22 -1.33 7.62 -1.51
CA GLY A 22 -0.85 8.55 -0.50
C GLY A 22 -0.25 7.91 0.77
N GLY A 23 -0.29 6.58 0.93
CA GLY A 23 0.30 5.88 2.07
C GLY A 23 1.45 4.94 1.70
N GLY A 24 1.46 3.72 2.28
CA GLY A 24 2.40 2.65 1.91
C GLY A 24 3.85 2.77 2.41
N GLY A 25 4.11 3.75 3.29
CA GLY A 25 5.42 4.01 3.88
C GLY A 25 6.34 4.90 3.02
N GLY A 26 7.37 5.45 3.65
CA GLY A 26 8.27 6.42 3.01
C GLY A 26 9.35 5.78 2.14
N VAL A 27 9.67 6.45 1.01
CA VAL A 27 10.69 5.98 0.06
C VAL A 27 12.07 5.87 0.70
N ALA A 28 12.43 6.81 1.59
CA ALA A 28 13.72 6.76 2.29
C ALA A 28 13.89 5.50 3.16
N SER A 29 12.84 5.13 3.90
CA SER A 29 12.83 3.92 4.72
C SER A 29 12.85 2.66 3.85
N ALA A 30 12.13 2.65 2.74
CA ALA A 30 12.14 1.52 1.81
C ALA A 30 13.54 1.33 1.18
N ASN A 31 14.24 2.41 0.85
CA ASN A 31 15.63 2.33 0.39
C ASN A 31 16.58 1.77 1.46
N ALA A 32 16.36 2.08 2.74
CA ALA A 32 17.14 1.45 3.83
C ALA A 32 16.87 -0.07 3.91
N VAL A 33 15.62 -0.50 3.73
CA VAL A 33 15.26 -1.93 3.62
C VAL A 33 15.94 -2.57 2.41
N ILE A 34 16.03 -1.90 1.27
CA ILE A 34 16.78 -2.40 0.11
C ILE A 34 18.25 -2.63 0.47
N GLU A 35 18.92 -1.72 1.17
CA GLU A 35 20.30 -1.96 1.59
C GLU A 35 20.42 -3.21 2.47
N ASN A 36 19.45 -3.47 3.33
CA ASN A 36 19.39 -4.70 4.13
C ASN A 36 19.22 -5.95 3.26
N VAL A 37 18.32 -5.93 2.27
CA VAL A 37 18.17 -7.03 1.29
C VAL A 37 19.50 -7.32 0.60
N MET A 38 20.20 -6.28 0.18
CA MET A 38 21.49 -6.39 -0.50
C MET A 38 22.62 -6.97 0.38
N THR A 39 22.45 -7.02 1.71
CA THR A 39 23.38 -7.72 2.60
C THR A 39 23.22 -9.24 2.59
N PHE A 40 22.07 -9.75 2.15
CA PHE A 40 21.76 -11.18 2.08
C PHE A 40 21.86 -11.74 0.66
N ALA A 41 21.41 -10.99 -0.34
CA ALA A 41 21.43 -11.41 -1.74
C ALA A 41 21.67 -10.24 -2.70
N SER A 42 22.35 -10.48 -3.82
CA SER A 42 22.53 -9.46 -4.87
C SER A 42 21.32 -9.30 -5.79
N GLU A 43 20.48 -10.33 -5.84
CA GLU A 43 19.23 -10.37 -6.59
C GLU A 43 18.23 -11.26 -5.85
N VAL A 44 16.93 -10.99 -6.02
CA VAL A 44 15.85 -11.80 -5.46
C VAL A 44 14.94 -12.27 -6.58
N GLU A 45 14.51 -13.53 -6.52
CA GLU A 45 13.64 -14.14 -7.52
C GLU A 45 12.19 -13.65 -7.37
N ILE A 46 11.58 -13.25 -8.49
CA ILE A 46 10.18 -12.84 -8.56
C ILE A 46 9.49 -13.74 -9.57
N ILE A 47 8.49 -14.51 -9.14
CA ILE A 47 7.77 -15.46 -9.99
C ILE A 47 6.33 -15.03 -10.23
N SER A 48 5.73 -15.48 -11.32
CA SER A 48 4.31 -15.31 -11.59
C SER A 48 3.44 -16.35 -10.87
N CYS A 49 2.16 -16.05 -10.67
CA CYS A 49 1.20 -16.99 -10.08
C CYS A 49 1.07 -18.32 -10.87
N SER A 50 1.39 -18.33 -12.17
CA SER A 50 1.40 -19.56 -12.97
C SER A 50 2.56 -20.51 -12.67
N GLU A 51 3.62 -20.04 -12.01
CA GLU A 51 4.82 -20.83 -11.68
C GLU A 51 4.73 -21.53 -10.31
N VAL A 52 3.74 -21.17 -9.51
CA VAL A 52 3.46 -21.79 -8.20
C VAL A 52 2.76 -23.13 -8.41
N ASP A 53 3.18 -24.20 -7.72
CA ASP A 53 2.45 -25.47 -7.77
C ASP A 53 1.21 -25.43 -6.86
N ASP A 54 0.13 -26.12 -7.24
CA ASP A 54 -1.14 -26.10 -6.48
C ASP A 54 -0.98 -26.56 -5.02
N THR A 55 0.03 -27.38 -4.74
CA THR A 55 0.36 -27.93 -3.42
C THR A 55 1.42 -27.14 -2.66
N ASP A 56 2.01 -26.10 -3.27
CA ASP A 56 2.95 -25.25 -2.56
C ASP A 56 2.25 -24.50 -1.44
N ASN A 57 2.92 -24.36 -0.31
CA ASN A 57 2.49 -23.49 0.78
C ASN A 57 3.18 -22.13 0.60
N LEU A 58 2.41 -21.06 0.68
CA LEU A 58 2.86 -19.68 0.57
C LEU A 58 2.53 -18.93 1.85
N LEU A 59 3.27 -17.87 2.14
CA LEU A 59 3.12 -17.10 3.36
C LEU A 59 3.06 -15.61 3.07
N VAL A 60 2.08 -14.91 3.65
CA VAL A 60 2.07 -13.45 3.66
C VAL A 60 3.02 -12.96 4.75
N VAL A 61 3.96 -12.10 4.35
CA VAL A 61 4.87 -11.41 5.26
C VAL A 61 4.68 -9.91 5.08
N CYS A 62 4.56 -9.16 6.18
CA CYS A 62 4.44 -7.71 6.12
C CYS A 62 5.05 -7.02 7.35
N GLY A 63 5.46 -5.77 7.19
CA GLY A 63 5.84 -4.92 8.30
C GLY A 63 4.65 -4.15 8.85
N VAL A 64 4.59 -4.00 10.17
CA VAL A 64 3.63 -3.16 10.87
C VAL A 64 4.39 -2.23 11.80
N GLY A 65 4.15 -0.93 11.68
CA GLY A 65 4.73 0.02 12.61
C GLY A 65 4.36 1.47 12.33
N ALA A 66 4.63 2.33 13.30
CA ALA A 66 4.49 3.77 13.15
C ALA A 66 5.71 4.34 12.40
N PRO A 67 5.57 5.35 11.52
CA PRO A 67 6.68 5.95 10.79
C PRO A 67 7.81 6.52 11.68
N ASP A 68 7.49 6.88 12.93
CA ASP A 68 8.42 7.45 13.91
C ASP A 68 8.98 6.41 14.91
N ALA A 69 8.69 5.13 14.72
CA ALA A 69 9.20 4.08 15.60
C ALA A 69 10.74 4.05 15.58
N PRO A 70 11.40 3.91 16.74
CA PRO A 70 12.85 4.07 16.87
C PRO A 70 13.67 2.98 16.16
N ASN A 71 13.08 1.81 15.87
CA ASN A 71 13.76 0.62 15.36
C ASN A 71 13.09 0.04 14.08
N LEU A 72 12.83 0.88 13.06
CA LEU A 72 12.30 0.45 11.75
C LEU A 72 13.38 -0.19 10.84
N ASP A 73 14.22 -1.10 11.36
CA ASP A 73 15.29 -1.73 10.58
C ASP A 73 14.76 -2.90 9.72
N PHE A 74 13.84 -3.69 10.29
CA PHE A 74 13.24 -4.90 9.70
C PHE A 74 14.24 -5.93 9.15
N LYS A 75 15.55 -5.77 9.35
CA LYS A 75 16.59 -6.49 8.63
C LYS A 75 16.46 -8.02 8.72
N ASN A 76 16.15 -8.55 9.90
CA ASN A 76 16.15 -9.98 10.17
C ASN A 76 14.74 -10.53 10.46
N SER A 77 13.84 -9.70 10.99
CA SER A 77 12.51 -10.13 11.46
C SER A 77 11.60 -10.81 10.40
N PRO A 78 11.64 -10.47 9.10
CA PRO A 78 10.93 -11.22 8.06
C PRO A 78 11.37 -12.68 7.93
N GLY A 79 12.68 -12.94 8.03
CA GLY A 79 13.21 -14.29 8.08
C GLY A 79 12.77 -15.06 9.33
N TYR A 80 12.79 -14.40 10.49
CA TYR A 80 12.31 -15.00 11.74
C TYR A 80 10.81 -15.32 11.70
N ALA A 81 10.00 -14.47 11.07
CA ALA A 81 8.57 -14.73 10.89
C ALA A 81 8.33 -15.98 10.01
N LEU A 82 9.08 -16.12 8.91
CA LEU A 82 9.03 -17.30 8.05
C LEU A 82 9.44 -18.57 8.81
N GLU A 83 10.62 -18.59 9.44
CA GLU A 83 11.14 -19.76 10.16
C GLU A 83 10.30 -20.11 11.40
N GLY A 84 9.85 -19.11 12.14
CA GLY A 84 8.99 -19.28 13.30
C GLY A 84 7.67 -19.94 12.92
N LEU A 85 7.02 -19.49 11.84
CA LEU A 85 5.80 -20.15 11.37
C LEU A 85 6.03 -21.55 10.83
N GLN A 86 7.11 -21.81 10.10
CA GLN A 86 7.45 -23.19 9.70
C GLN A 86 7.63 -24.10 10.92
N SER A 87 8.20 -23.57 12.01
CA SER A 87 8.37 -24.30 13.27
C SER A 87 7.03 -24.54 14.00
N MET A 88 6.11 -23.58 13.94
CA MET A 88 4.78 -23.67 14.55
C MET A 88 3.87 -24.65 13.83
N THR A 89 3.81 -24.59 12.49
CA THR A 89 2.86 -25.39 11.69
C THR A 89 3.45 -26.72 11.22
N GLY A 90 4.78 -26.81 11.11
CA GLY A 90 5.47 -27.93 10.49
C GLY A 90 5.50 -27.86 8.95
N ASP A 91 4.96 -26.79 8.36
CA ASP A 91 4.97 -26.58 6.92
C ASP A 91 6.33 -26.04 6.42
N GLN A 92 6.53 -26.14 5.11
CA GLN A 92 7.62 -25.47 4.41
C GLN A 92 7.02 -24.50 3.42
N PHE A 93 7.28 -23.20 3.61
CA PHE A 93 6.77 -22.18 2.70
C PHE A 93 7.72 -22.01 1.52
N LYS A 94 7.18 -22.12 0.32
CA LYS A 94 7.92 -22.10 -0.95
C LYS A 94 7.95 -20.74 -1.61
N CYS A 95 7.06 -19.84 -1.23
CA CYS A 95 6.97 -18.51 -1.79
C CYS A 95 6.41 -17.51 -0.77
N VAL A 96 6.88 -16.28 -0.81
CA VAL A 96 6.40 -15.17 0.01
C VAL A 96 5.44 -14.29 -0.79
N LEU A 97 4.40 -13.81 -0.11
CA LEU A 97 3.36 -12.94 -0.65
C LEU A 97 3.41 -11.57 0.04
N PRO A 98 3.43 -10.47 -0.72
CA PRO A 98 3.14 -9.15 -0.17
C PRO A 98 1.68 -9.04 0.26
N ILE A 99 1.43 -8.28 1.34
CA ILE A 99 0.06 -7.94 1.74
C ILE A 99 -0.58 -6.89 0.83
N GLU A 100 0.24 -5.96 0.35
CA GLU A 100 -0.18 -4.79 -0.43
C GLU A 100 0.98 -4.28 -1.31
N VAL A 101 0.67 -3.44 -2.29
CA VAL A 101 1.69 -2.67 -3.03
C VAL A 101 1.84 -1.26 -2.43
N GLY A 102 2.88 -1.11 -1.63
CA GLY A 102 3.38 0.16 -1.08
C GLY A 102 4.90 0.13 -0.96
N ALA A 103 5.55 1.27 -0.80
CA ALA A 103 7.01 1.36 -0.79
C ALA A 103 7.67 0.39 0.20
N MET A 104 7.17 0.32 1.44
CA MET A 104 7.73 -0.57 2.48
C MET A 104 7.31 -2.03 2.28
N ASN A 105 6.01 -2.31 2.17
CA ASN A 105 5.50 -3.68 2.08
C ASN A 105 5.77 -4.38 0.73
N SER A 106 6.32 -3.68 -0.26
CA SER A 106 6.94 -4.31 -1.43
C SER A 106 8.38 -4.79 -1.17
N MET A 107 9.08 -4.20 -0.19
CA MET A 107 10.50 -4.45 0.09
C MET A 107 10.72 -5.34 1.32
N ILE A 108 9.96 -5.14 2.40
CA ILE A 108 10.09 -5.93 3.63
C ILE A 108 9.98 -7.45 3.37
N PRO A 109 9.02 -7.95 2.56
CA PRO A 109 8.90 -9.40 2.34
C PRO A 109 10.08 -9.98 1.54
N LEU A 110 10.80 -9.16 0.76
CA LEU A 110 12.02 -9.57 0.04
C LEU A 110 13.16 -9.96 0.99
N LEU A 111 13.17 -9.46 2.23
CA LEU A 111 14.18 -9.86 3.21
C LEU A 111 14.07 -11.35 3.55
N ALA A 112 12.85 -11.86 3.78
CA ALA A 112 12.63 -13.29 3.98
C ALA A 112 13.07 -14.11 2.75
N CYS A 113 12.76 -13.60 1.55
CA CYS A 113 13.17 -14.22 0.30
C CYS A 113 14.70 -14.30 0.15
N ALA A 114 15.38 -13.18 0.40
CA ALA A 114 16.84 -13.07 0.30
C ALA A 114 17.57 -13.91 1.36
N GLN A 115 17.02 -13.99 2.58
CA GLN A 115 17.61 -14.78 3.67
C GLN A 115 17.51 -16.29 3.43
N TYR A 116 16.40 -16.77 2.85
CA TYR A 116 16.13 -18.21 2.70
C TYR A 116 16.23 -18.73 1.26
N GLY A 117 16.49 -17.85 0.29
CA GLY A 117 16.62 -18.23 -1.12
C GLY A 117 15.32 -18.79 -1.71
N ILE A 118 14.18 -18.18 -1.35
CA ILE A 118 12.86 -18.51 -1.89
C ILE A 118 12.29 -17.32 -2.67
N PRO A 119 11.45 -17.54 -3.69
CA PRO A 119 10.90 -16.45 -4.51
C PRO A 119 9.77 -15.68 -3.81
N MET A 120 9.58 -14.45 -4.26
CA MET A 120 8.37 -13.66 -3.98
C MET A 120 7.41 -13.73 -5.18
N LEU A 121 6.10 -13.72 -4.92
CA LEU A 121 5.10 -13.68 -5.99
C LEU A 121 4.95 -12.27 -6.55
N ASP A 122 4.90 -12.14 -7.88
CA ASP A 122 4.62 -10.88 -8.57
C ASP A 122 3.16 -10.49 -8.41
N GLY A 123 2.88 -9.65 -7.42
CA GLY A 123 1.56 -9.17 -7.10
C GLY A 123 1.42 -8.88 -5.60
N ASP A 124 0.19 -8.61 -5.16
CA ASP A 124 -0.12 -8.38 -3.75
C ASP A 124 -1.59 -8.66 -3.42
N GLY A 125 -1.98 -8.42 -2.16
CA GLY A 125 -3.33 -8.64 -1.66
C GLY A 125 -4.33 -7.51 -1.95
N ALA A 126 -4.03 -6.47 -2.71
CA ALA A 126 -4.94 -5.34 -2.92
C ALA A 126 -4.77 -4.59 -4.24
N GLY A 127 -3.58 -4.60 -4.85
CA GLY A 127 -3.24 -3.74 -6.00
C GLY A 127 -3.16 -2.25 -5.64
N ARG A 128 -3.09 -1.95 -4.34
CA ARG A 128 -2.86 -0.65 -3.70
C ARG A 128 -2.40 -0.86 -2.25
N SER A 129 -1.93 0.18 -1.56
CA SER A 129 -1.85 0.17 -0.09
C SER A 129 -3.24 0.32 0.55
N VAL A 130 -3.40 -0.29 1.71
CA VAL A 130 -4.66 -0.34 2.46
C VAL A 130 -4.45 0.04 3.92
N PRO A 131 -5.40 0.78 4.54
CA PRO A 131 -5.22 1.25 5.93
C PRO A 131 -5.15 0.12 6.96
N GLN A 132 -5.80 -1.01 6.72
CA GLN A 132 -5.94 -2.10 7.68
C GLN A 132 -5.77 -3.44 6.97
N MET A 133 -5.18 -4.42 7.64
CA MET A 133 -4.97 -5.78 7.10
C MET A 133 -6.28 -6.45 6.67
N SER A 134 -7.41 -6.07 7.28
CA SER A 134 -8.75 -6.56 6.90
C SER A 134 -9.28 -6.03 5.56
N MET A 135 -8.55 -5.14 4.89
CA MET A 135 -8.90 -4.51 3.61
C MET A 135 -8.13 -5.10 2.42
N CYS A 136 -7.62 -6.34 2.52
CA CYS A 136 -6.99 -7.07 1.42
C CYS A 136 -7.85 -8.25 0.91
N THR A 137 -7.52 -8.79 -0.27
CA THR A 137 -8.14 -9.94 -0.92
C THR A 137 -8.11 -11.17 -0.04
N TYR A 138 -7.01 -11.44 0.67
CA TYR A 138 -6.90 -12.59 1.58
C TYR A 138 -7.99 -12.57 2.65
N ALA A 139 -8.26 -11.38 3.21
CA ALA A 139 -9.34 -11.16 4.16
C ALA A 139 -10.73 -11.29 3.50
N LEU A 140 -10.93 -10.74 2.30
CA LEU A 140 -12.20 -10.85 1.56
C LEU A 140 -12.54 -12.31 1.19
N GLN A 141 -11.53 -13.11 0.84
CA GLN A 141 -11.69 -14.54 0.57
C GLN A 141 -11.86 -15.38 1.85
N ASN A 142 -11.79 -14.76 3.04
CA ASN A 142 -11.86 -15.43 4.35
C ASN A 142 -10.79 -16.52 4.51
N PHE A 143 -9.58 -16.30 3.99
CA PHE A 143 -8.49 -17.23 4.23
C PHE A 143 -8.13 -17.27 5.72
N PRO A 144 -7.80 -18.45 6.28
CA PRO A 144 -7.51 -18.59 7.70
C PRO A 144 -6.35 -17.72 8.17
N VAL A 145 -6.51 -17.11 9.34
CA VAL A 145 -5.51 -16.26 10.00
C VAL A 145 -5.04 -16.83 11.34
N ASN A 146 -5.54 -17.99 11.73
CA ASN A 146 -5.26 -18.60 13.04
C ASN A 146 -3.79 -19.01 13.21
N GLU A 147 -3.02 -19.11 12.14
CA GLU A 147 -1.56 -19.25 12.20
C GLU A 147 -0.94 -17.89 11.86
N THR A 148 -0.72 -17.09 12.90
CA THR A 148 -0.08 -15.78 12.78
C THR A 148 1.06 -15.68 13.79
N LEU A 149 2.15 -15.06 13.38
CA LEU A 149 3.29 -14.79 14.24
C LEU A 149 3.74 -13.34 14.09
N VAL A 150 3.80 -12.62 15.21
CA VAL A 150 4.43 -11.30 15.28
C VAL A 150 5.83 -11.46 15.83
N VAL A 151 6.82 -10.85 15.18
CA VAL A 151 8.24 -10.99 15.54
C VAL A 151 8.93 -9.62 15.60
N SER A 152 9.79 -9.44 16.60
CA SER A 152 10.69 -8.28 16.71
C SER A 152 11.99 -8.47 15.93
N GLU A 153 12.75 -7.40 15.75
CA GLU A 153 14.06 -7.45 15.11
C GLU A 153 15.09 -8.29 15.90
N GLU A 154 14.88 -8.44 17.21
CA GLU A 154 15.68 -9.29 18.12
C GLU A 154 15.10 -10.71 18.29
N ASP A 155 14.21 -11.15 17.39
CA ASP A 155 13.57 -12.47 17.40
C ASP A 155 12.70 -12.75 18.65
N GLN A 156 12.04 -11.72 19.20
CA GLN A 156 10.97 -11.95 20.17
C GLN A 156 9.69 -12.35 19.43
N GLN A 157 9.20 -13.57 19.69
CA GLN A 157 8.09 -14.17 18.97
C GLN A 157 6.79 -14.17 19.79
N PHE A 158 5.69 -13.76 19.14
CA PHE A 158 4.35 -13.68 19.73
C PHE A 158 3.35 -14.41 18.82
N PRO A 159 3.05 -15.70 19.10
CA PRO A 159 2.06 -16.46 18.35
C PRO A 159 0.65 -15.92 18.62
N LEU A 160 -0.12 -15.75 17.56
CA LEU A 160 -1.50 -15.27 17.61
C LEU A 160 -2.42 -16.25 16.89
N HIS A 161 -3.64 -16.41 17.43
CA HIS A 161 -4.68 -17.28 16.86
C HIS A 161 -6.01 -16.53 16.65
N PRO A 162 -6.02 -15.45 15.84
CA PRO A 162 -7.24 -14.70 15.59
C PRO A 162 -8.28 -15.54 14.84
N SER A 163 -9.56 -15.28 15.07
CA SER A 163 -10.65 -15.97 14.37
C SER A 163 -10.95 -15.40 12.98
N ASN A 164 -10.54 -14.16 12.71
CA ASN A 164 -10.75 -13.44 11.46
C ASN A 164 -9.79 -12.25 11.31
N ALA A 165 -9.77 -11.63 10.12
CA ALA A 165 -8.84 -10.55 9.79
C ALA A 165 -9.02 -9.26 10.63
N THR A 166 -10.22 -8.98 11.14
CA THR A 166 -10.45 -7.83 12.03
C THR A 166 -9.85 -8.08 13.41
N GLU A 167 -9.98 -9.31 13.93
CA GLU A 167 -9.33 -9.69 15.18
C GLU A 167 -7.79 -9.76 15.02
N LEU A 168 -7.30 -10.25 13.87
CA LEU A 168 -5.88 -10.23 13.52
C LEU A 168 -5.29 -8.83 13.64
N GLU A 169 -5.88 -7.83 12.96
CA GLU A 169 -5.48 -6.43 13.01
C GLU A 169 -5.37 -5.92 14.46
N ALA A 170 -6.41 -6.17 15.26
CA ALA A 170 -6.46 -5.70 16.64
C ALA A 170 -5.37 -6.33 17.53
N GLN A 171 -5.18 -7.65 17.43
CA GLN A 171 -4.16 -8.36 18.21
C GLN A 171 -2.73 -7.97 17.79
N VAL A 172 -2.46 -7.86 16.48
CA VAL A 172 -1.16 -7.43 15.95
C VAL A 172 -0.80 -6.03 16.46
N ARG A 173 -1.72 -5.05 16.30
CA ARG A 173 -1.47 -3.69 16.78
C ARG A 173 -1.24 -3.62 18.28
N GLN A 174 -1.97 -4.42 19.06
CA GLN A 174 -1.77 -4.50 20.50
C GLN A 174 -0.37 -5.02 20.85
N VAL A 175 0.12 -6.07 20.19
CA VAL A 175 1.47 -6.60 20.43
C VAL A 175 2.52 -5.57 20.02
N VAL A 176 2.43 -5.03 18.80
CA VAL A 176 3.41 -4.08 18.25
C VAL A 176 3.55 -2.86 19.16
N SER A 177 2.43 -2.25 19.57
CA SER A 177 2.45 -1.05 20.44
C SER A 177 2.90 -1.32 21.87
N THR A 178 2.54 -2.47 22.46
CA THR A 178 2.82 -2.73 23.88
C THR A 178 4.11 -3.50 24.15
N LYS A 179 4.65 -4.20 23.14
CA LYS A 179 5.80 -5.09 23.29
C LYS A 179 6.98 -4.70 22.42
N LEU A 180 6.76 -4.09 21.26
CA LEU A 180 7.78 -3.94 20.22
C LEU A 180 8.15 -2.49 19.89
N GLN A 181 7.78 -1.53 20.74
CA GLN A 181 8.10 -0.12 20.53
C GLN A 181 7.60 0.38 19.16
N ASP A 182 6.38 -0.01 18.81
CA ASP A 182 5.67 0.45 17.60
C ASP A 182 6.25 -0.01 16.26
N ALA A 183 7.08 -1.06 16.21
CA ALA A 183 7.48 -1.73 14.96
C ALA A 183 7.63 -3.25 15.11
N GLY A 184 7.16 -4.03 14.14
CA GLY A 184 7.33 -5.48 14.11
C GLY A 184 6.94 -6.11 12.77
N THR A 185 7.43 -7.33 12.52
CA THR A 185 7.09 -8.10 11.33
C THR A 185 6.01 -9.12 11.65
N VAL A 186 5.10 -9.34 10.70
CA VAL A 186 4.02 -10.32 10.81
C VAL A 186 4.16 -11.36 9.70
N GLY A 187 4.22 -12.63 10.09
CA GLY A 187 3.92 -13.75 9.20
C GLY A 187 2.48 -14.18 9.44
N THR A 188 1.68 -14.34 8.38
CA THR A 188 0.27 -14.73 8.49
C THR A 188 -0.24 -15.31 7.16
N TRP A 189 -1.52 -15.71 7.11
CA TRP A 189 -2.19 -16.30 5.94
C TRP A 189 -1.34 -17.38 5.25
N PRO A 190 -1.07 -18.52 5.92
CA PRO A 190 -0.58 -19.69 5.19
C PRO A 190 -1.66 -20.10 4.17
N VAL A 191 -1.29 -20.08 2.89
CA VAL A 191 -2.20 -20.41 1.79
C VAL A 191 -1.54 -21.37 0.82
N SER A 192 -2.34 -22.25 0.21
CA SER A 192 -1.86 -23.14 -0.85
C SER A 192 -1.80 -22.44 -2.20
N GLY A 193 -0.99 -22.98 -3.12
CA GLY A 193 -0.99 -22.56 -4.52
C GLY A 193 -2.37 -22.63 -5.18
N ALA A 194 -3.16 -23.65 -4.84
CA ALA A 194 -4.54 -23.76 -5.31
C ALA A 194 -5.43 -22.60 -4.82
N GLN A 195 -5.25 -22.16 -3.56
CA GLN A 195 -5.99 -21.03 -2.99
C GLN A 195 -5.58 -19.71 -3.64
N ILE A 196 -4.28 -19.44 -3.80
CA ILE A 196 -3.81 -18.16 -4.35
C ILE A 196 -4.19 -17.99 -5.83
N LYS A 197 -4.35 -19.09 -6.57
CA LYS A 197 -4.84 -19.10 -7.96
C LYS A 197 -6.36 -18.97 -8.09
N SER A 198 -7.10 -19.04 -6.99
CA SER A 198 -8.55 -18.87 -7.05
C SER A 198 -8.93 -17.43 -7.41
N PRO A 199 -10.08 -17.20 -8.06
CA PRO A 199 -10.50 -15.86 -8.45
C PRO A 199 -10.50 -14.89 -7.26
N ASP A 200 -9.99 -13.67 -7.49
CA ASP A 200 -9.99 -12.58 -6.51
C ASP A 200 -9.20 -12.86 -5.21
N ALA A 201 -8.37 -13.91 -5.16
CA ALA A 201 -7.51 -14.21 -4.02
C ALA A 201 -6.25 -13.34 -3.96
N PHE A 202 -5.80 -12.86 -5.11
CA PHE A 202 -4.53 -12.15 -5.29
C PHE A 202 -4.63 -11.21 -6.47
N VAL A 203 -3.90 -10.10 -6.42
CA VAL A 203 -3.77 -9.14 -7.53
C VAL A 203 -2.43 -9.36 -8.22
N PRO A 204 -2.39 -10.09 -9.36
CA PRO A 204 -1.13 -10.42 -10.01
C PRO A 204 -0.50 -9.21 -10.71
N GLY A 205 0.83 -9.18 -10.75
CA GLY A 205 1.62 -8.25 -11.55
C GLY A 205 1.81 -6.85 -10.97
N SER A 206 1.40 -6.60 -9.73
CA SER A 206 1.48 -5.26 -9.13
C SER A 206 2.91 -4.78 -8.89
N LEU A 207 3.87 -5.68 -8.63
CA LEU A 207 5.29 -5.31 -8.50
C LEU A 207 5.88 -4.95 -9.86
N SER A 208 5.58 -5.76 -10.89
CA SER A 208 5.94 -5.43 -12.28
C SER A 208 5.34 -4.10 -12.76
N LEU A 209 4.10 -3.83 -12.35
CA LEU A 209 3.45 -2.55 -12.62
C LEU A 209 4.16 -1.41 -11.88
N ALA A 210 4.46 -1.57 -10.59
CA ALA A 210 5.19 -0.58 -9.81
C ALA A 210 6.56 -0.26 -10.43
N GLN A 211 7.33 -1.25 -10.89
CA GLN A 211 8.59 -1.01 -11.59
C GLN A 211 8.40 -0.17 -12.87
N SER A 212 7.36 -0.50 -13.64
CA SER A 212 7.04 0.21 -14.89
C SER A 212 6.64 1.67 -14.62
N ILE A 213 5.83 1.91 -13.58
CA ILE A 213 5.45 3.24 -13.14
C ILE A 213 6.68 4.02 -12.64
N GLY A 214 7.53 3.42 -11.81
CA GLY A 214 8.76 4.07 -11.34
C GLY A 214 9.70 4.47 -12.48
N THR A 215 9.76 3.66 -13.54
CA THR A 215 10.49 4.01 -14.77
C THR A 215 9.85 5.20 -15.48
N ALA A 216 8.52 5.23 -15.59
CA ALA A 216 7.79 6.34 -16.21
C ALA A 216 7.90 7.66 -15.41
N MET A 217 7.93 7.58 -14.08
CA MET A 217 8.12 8.72 -13.18
C MET A 217 9.45 9.43 -13.39
N ALA A 218 10.48 8.74 -13.88
CA ALA A 218 11.79 9.34 -14.19
C ALA A 218 11.86 10.00 -15.59
N THR A 219 10.76 10.01 -16.36
CA THR A 219 10.74 10.59 -17.72
C THR A 219 10.50 12.10 -17.71
N ALA A 220 10.68 12.75 -18.87
CA ALA A 220 10.47 14.19 -19.02
C ALA A 220 8.99 14.63 -18.91
N GLN A 221 8.03 13.71 -19.05
CA GLN A 221 6.59 13.96 -18.98
C GLN A 221 5.92 12.90 -18.09
N PRO A 222 6.29 12.87 -16.79
CA PRO A 222 6.06 11.72 -15.93
C PRO A 222 4.58 11.37 -15.81
N LEU A 223 3.70 12.36 -15.63
CA LEU A 223 2.27 12.11 -15.41
C LEU A 223 1.61 11.39 -16.59
N SER A 224 1.90 11.85 -17.81
CA SER A 224 1.36 11.25 -19.03
C SER A 224 1.91 9.83 -19.28
N ALA A 225 3.18 9.61 -18.95
CA ALA A 225 3.82 8.32 -19.08
C ALA A 225 3.23 7.32 -18.08
N VAL A 226 3.05 7.73 -16.81
CA VAL A 226 2.38 6.94 -15.77
C VAL A 226 0.94 6.62 -16.16
N GLN A 227 0.16 7.60 -16.62
CA GLN A 227 -1.23 7.37 -17.05
C GLN A 227 -1.33 6.33 -18.18
N SER A 228 -0.40 6.38 -19.13
CA SER A 228 -0.35 5.44 -20.26
C SER A 228 -0.08 4.00 -19.82
N ILE A 229 0.65 3.81 -18.73
CA ILE A 229 0.87 2.50 -18.10
C ILE A 229 -0.37 2.08 -17.33
N ILE A 230 -0.91 2.94 -16.46
CA ILE A 230 -2.11 2.67 -15.67
C ILE A 230 -3.29 2.22 -16.55
N ALA A 231 -3.49 2.86 -17.70
CA ALA A 231 -4.57 2.54 -18.65
C ALA A 231 -4.48 1.12 -19.26
N GLN A 232 -3.33 0.43 -19.14
CA GLN A 232 -3.16 -0.96 -19.60
C GLN A 232 -3.53 -1.98 -18.52
N TYR A 233 -3.54 -1.58 -17.25
CA TYR A 233 -3.71 -2.48 -16.10
C TYR A 233 -5.06 -2.27 -15.40
N TYR A 234 -5.52 -1.03 -15.28
CA TYR A 234 -6.79 -0.71 -14.64
C TYR A 234 -7.84 -0.36 -15.70
N SER A 235 -9.08 -0.78 -15.43
CA SER A 235 -10.20 -0.58 -16.35
C SER A 235 -10.56 0.89 -16.54
N ASP A 236 -10.16 1.74 -15.60
CA ASP A 236 -10.45 3.17 -15.67
C ASP A 236 -9.52 4.04 -14.82
N ASN A 237 -9.28 5.27 -15.28
CA ASN A 237 -8.50 6.29 -14.59
C ASN A 237 -8.83 7.70 -15.13
N ALA A 238 -8.41 8.74 -14.41
CA ALA A 238 -8.49 10.13 -14.83
C ALA A 238 -7.41 10.97 -14.15
N ILE A 239 -6.74 11.83 -14.91
CA ILE A 239 -5.91 12.89 -14.32
C ILE A 239 -6.87 13.96 -13.77
N ILE A 240 -6.86 14.15 -12.45
CA ILE A 240 -7.69 15.16 -11.78
C ILE A 240 -7.02 16.51 -11.88
N MET A 241 -5.71 16.55 -11.66
CA MET A 241 -4.94 17.78 -11.66
C MET A 241 -3.52 17.48 -12.13
N SER A 242 -3.09 18.16 -13.19
CA SER A 242 -1.72 18.01 -13.68
C SER A 242 -0.71 18.79 -12.83
N VAL A 243 -1.08 20.00 -12.43
CA VAL A 243 -0.27 20.87 -11.55
C VAL A 243 -1.18 21.49 -10.52
N GLY A 244 -1.08 21.02 -9.29
CA GLY A 244 -1.82 21.51 -8.14
C GLY A 244 -0.89 22.05 -7.07
N THR A 245 -1.25 23.17 -6.46
CA THR A 245 -0.52 23.72 -5.31
C THR A 245 -1.25 23.34 -4.03
N VAL A 246 -0.53 22.79 -3.06
CA VAL A 246 -1.08 22.51 -1.73
C VAL A 246 -1.32 23.84 -1.01
N THR A 247 -2.55 24.08 -0.58
CA THR A 247 -2.97 25.33 0.07
C THR A 247 -3.27 25.17 1.56
N ALA A 248 -3.54 23.93 2.00
CA ALA A 248 -3.70 23.59 3.40
C ALA A 248 -3.34 22.12 3.60
N ALA A 249 -2.65 21.80 4.69
CA ALA A 249 -2.42 20.43 5.13
C ALA A 249 -2.54 20.34 6.65
N THR A 250 -3.08 19.23 7.14
CA THR A 250 -3.14 18.92 8.56
C THR A 250 -2.77 17.45 8.74
N ASN A 251 -1.88 17.13 9.67
CA ASN A 251 -1.56 15.76 10.04
C ASN A 251 -1.54 15.64 11.58
N LYS A 252 -2.08 14.54 12.10
CA LYS A 252 -1.97 14.13 13.50
C LYS A 252 -1.83 12.61 13.57
N VAL A 253 -1.10 12.13 14.57
CA VAL A 253 -1.07 10.69 14.89
C VAL A 253 -2.25 10.35 15.81
N GLU A 254 -3.07 9.37 15.41
CA GLU A 254 -4.22 8.91 16.19
C GLU A 254 -4.39 7.38 16.05
N ASP A 255 -4.39 6.66 17.16
CA ASP A 255 -4.48 5.17 17.22
C ASP A 255 -3.41 4.45 16.38
N GLY A 256 -2.22 5.06 16.23
CA GLY A 256 -1.13 4.52 15.41
C GLY A 256 -1.28 4.75 13.91
N PHE A 257 -2.11 5.72 13.51
CA PHE A 257 -2.29 6.14 12.12
C PHE A 257 -2.01 7.64 11.95
N ASP A 258 -1.47 8.02 10.80
CA ASP A 258 -1.46 9.41 10.34
C ASP A 258 -2.85 9.78 9.83
N VAL A 259 -3.52 10.71 10.50
CA VAL A 259 -4.88 11.13 10.17
C VAL A 259 -4.88 12.61 9.82
N GLY A 260 -5.43 12.94 8.65
CA GLY A 260 -5.34 14.31 8.20
C GLY A 260 -6.12 14.66 6.95
N THR A 261 -5.89 15.89 6.50
CA THR A 261 -6.47 16.42 5.27
C THR A 261 -5.43 17.22 4.50
N ILE A 262 -5.53 17.19 3.16
CA ILE A 262 -4.70 17.99 2.25
C ILE A 262 -5.65 18.69 1.28
N THR A 263 -5.48 19.99 1.09
CA THR A 263 -6.23 20.76 0.09
C THR A 263 -5.28 21.22 -1.01
N VAL A 264 -5.66 20.96 -2.25
CA VAL A 264 -4.88 21.23 -3.46
C VAL A 264 -5.71 22.07 -4.41
N SER A 265 -5.14 23.14 -4.96
CA SER A 265 -5.82 23.98 -5.95
C SER A 265 -5.00 24.14 -7.21
N ASP A 266 -5.67 24.19 -8.36
CA ASP A 266 -5.08 24.52 -9.66
C ASP A 266 -4.95 26.03 -9.92
N GLY A 267 -5.49 26.87 -9.02
CA GLY A 267 -5.56 28.32 -9.17
C GLY A 267 -6.52 28.82 -10.25
N GLN A 268 -7.29 27.93 -10.88
CA GLN A 268 -8.20 28.20 -11.99
C GLN A 268 -9.67 27.87 -11.68
N GLY A 269 -9.96 27.44 -10.45
CA GLY A 269 -11.32 27.21 -9.96
C GLY A 269 -11.53 25.82 -9.39
N MET A 270 -10.63 24.86 -9.70
CA MET A 270 -10.69 23.52 -9.12
C MET A 270 -9.97 23.47 -7.77
N SER A 271 -10.62 22.84 -6.79
CA SER A 271 -10.05 22.55 -5.49
C SER A 271 -10.35 21.09 -5.12
N VAL A 272 -9.31 20.35 -4.74
CA VAL A 272 -9.42 18.96 -4.29
C VAL A 272 -9.04 18.89 -2.82
N LYS A 273 -9.91 18.31 -2.00
CA LYS A 273 -9.62 18.03 -0.59
C LYS A 273 -9.54 16.53 -0.35
N LEU A 274 -8.37 16.09 0.09
CA LEU A 274 -8.08 14.71 0.49
C LEU A 274 -8.34 14.52 1.98
N TYR A 275 -8.88 13.37 2.34
CA TYR A 275 -9.05 12.88 3.70
C TYR A 275 -8.32 11.55 3.80
N PHE A 276 -7.37 11.44 4.71
CA PHE A 276 -6.49 10.27 4.78
C PHE A 276 -6.37 9.69 6.19
N VAL A 277 -6.17 8.37 6.23
CA VAL A 277 -5.76 7.58 7.39
C VAL A 277 -4.63 6.69 6.89
N ASN A 278 -3.39 7.18 6.99
CA ASN A 278 -2.24 6.82 6.17
C ASN A 278 -2.53 7.04 4.67
N GLU A 279 -3.34 6.17 4.07
CA GLU A 279 -3.82 6.28 2.70
C GLU A 279 -5.01 7.24 2.58
N SER A 280 -5.12 7.89 1.42
CA SER A 280 -6.28 8.71 1.05
C SER A 280 -7.51 7.83 0.92
N LEU A 281 -8.54 8.14 1.71
CA LEU A 281 -9.81 7.41 1.78
C LEU A 281 -10.90 8.10 0.94
N LEU A 282 -10.92 9.43 0.97
CA LEU A 282 -11.90 10.26 0.27
C LEU A 282 -11.18 11.45 -0.37
N ALA A 283 -11.58 11.80 -1.58
CA ALA A 283 -11.32 13.10 -2.17
C ALA A 283 -12.66 13.78 -2.51
N THR A 284 -12.82 15.04 -2.14
CA THR A 284 -13.90 15.90 -2.64
C THR A 284 -13.34 16.92 -3.61
N ILE A 285 -14.05 17.14 -4.71
CA ILE A 285 -13.65 18.01 -5.81
C ILE A 285 -14.70 19.10 -5.97
N ASP A 286 -14.28 20.33 -5.74
CA ASP A 286 -15.06 21.54 -5.99
C ASP A 286 -14.59 22.21 -7.28
N VAL A 287 -15.55 22.77 -8.03
CA VAL A 287 -15.29 23.62 -9.21
C VAL A 287 -16.00 24.95 -8.99
N ASP A 288 -15.25 26.05 -9.06
CA ASP A 288 -15.74 27.41 -8.80
C ASP A 288 -16.45 27.54 -7.44
N GLY A 289 -15.94 26.81 -6.44
CA GLY A 289 -16.49 26.77 -5.08
C GLY A 289 -17.83 26.03 -4.95
N GLN A 290 -18.21 25.22 -5.95
CA GLN A 290 -19.39 24.36 -5.89
C GLN A 290 -18.99 22.87 -5.87
N PRO A 291 -19.67 22.04 -5.07
CA PRO A 291 -19.51 20.58 -5.09
C PRO A 291 -19.68 20.01 -6.50
N ALA A 292 -18.71 19.23 -6.97
CA ALA A 292 -18.74 18.66 -8.32
C ALA A 292 -18.63 17.13 -8.33
N ALA A 293 -17.58 16.59 -7.71
CA ALA A 293 -17.31 15.16 -7.71
C ALA A 293 -16.64 14.66 -6.42
N PHE A 294 -16.75 13.37 -6.11
CA PHE A 294 -15.96 12.73 -5.06
C PHE A 294 -15.40 11.38 -5.51
N ILE A 295 -14.31 10.98 -4.85
CA ILE A 295 -13.66 9.68 -4.98
C ILE A 295 -13.67 9.03 -3.61
N LEU A 296 -14.10 7.78 -3.50
CA LEU A 296 -14.05 7.01 -2.26
C LEU A 296 -13.25 5.72 -2.49
N GLY A 297 -12.44 5.33 -1.50
CA GLY A 297 -11.81 4.01 -1.49
C GLY A 297 -12.83 2.88 -1.65
N PRO A 298 -12.48 1.77 -2.32
CA PRO A 298 -11.11 1.32 -2.60
C PRO A 298 -10.44 1.93 -3.83
N ASP A 299 -11.11 2.78 -4.61
CA ASP A 299 -10.46 3.49 -5.71
C ASP A 299 -9.27 4.32 -5.18
N MET A 300 -8.17 4.34 -5.95
CA MET A 300 -6.94 5.02 -5.54
C MET A 300 -7.02 6.51 -5.85
N ILE A 301 -6.49 7.31 -4.92
CA ILE A 301 -6.25 8.73 -5.10
C ILE A 301 -4.73 8.91 -5.07
N CYS A 302 -4.12 8.78 -6.24
CA CYS A 302 -2.67 8.76 -6.41
C CYS A 302 -2.13 10.19 -6.49
N SER A 303 -1.02 10.43 -5.79
CA SER A 303 -0.27 11.68 -5.82
C SER A 303 1.19 11.43 -6.19
N MET A 304 1.79 12.42 -6.86
CA MET A 304 3.22 12.51 -7.12
C MET A 304 3.60 13.97 -7.29
N GLY A 305 4.88 14.31 -7.16
CA GLY A 305 5.38 15.62 -7.55
C GLY A 305 5.17 15.85 -9.05
N VAL A 306 5.05 17.12 -9.44
CA VAL A 306 4.91 17.50 -10.85
C VAL A 306 6.12 17.07 -11.71
N ASP A 307 7.26 16.86 -11.06
CA ASP A 307 8.51 16.36 -11.63
C ASP A 307 8.62 14.83 -11.63
N GLY A 308 7.59 14.12 -11.14
CA GLY A 308 7.58 12.67 -11.01
C GLY A 308 8.18 12.15 -9.70
N SER A 309 8.53 13.03 -8.75
CA SER A 309 8.96 12.57 -7.42
C SER A 309 7.84 11.83 -6.67
N PRO A 310 8.13 10.76 -5.92
CA PRO A 310 7.16 10.13 -5.03
C PRO A 310 6.67 11.13 -3.97
N MET A 311 5.36 11.17 -3.71
CA MET A 311 4.76 12.07 -2.73
C MET A 311 3.63 11.38 -1.98
N THR A 312 3.94 10.87 -0.79
CA THR A 312 2.96 10.39 0.19
C THR A 312 2.25 11.56 0.89
N ASN A 313 1.12 11.28 1.54
CA ASN A 313 0.38 12.25 2.35
C ASN A 313 1.28 12.83 3.47
N SER A 314 2.08 11.99 4.12
CA SER A 314 2.99 12.40 5.18
C SER A 314 4.11 13.31 4.67
N GLU A 315 4.68 13.01 3.49
CA GLU A 315 5.68 13.87 2.84
C GLU A 315 5.10 15.22 2.42
N ILE A 316 3.89 15.23 1.85
CA ILE A 316 3.18 16.46 1.49
C ILE A 316 2.96 17.34 2.73
N CYS A 317 2.44 16.78 3.82
CA CYS A 317 2.23 17.49 5.07
C CYS A 317 3.56 18.02 5.65
N SER A 318 4.60 17.19 5.68
CA SER A 318 5.92 17.56 6.21
C SER A 318 6.57 18.72 5.46
N GLN A 319 6.50 18.73 4.14
CA GLN A 319 7.01 19.83 3.32
C GLN A 319 6.18 21.11 3.51
N PHE A 320 4.84 20.98 3.53
CA PHE A 320 3.95 22.12 3.76
C PHE A 320 4.18 22.77 5.12
N ASP A 321 4.35 21.98 6.19
CA ASP A 321 4.62 22.48 7.56
C ASP A 321 5.96 23.21 7.68
N LYS A 322 6.93 22.91 6.82
CA LYS A 322 8.21 23.64 6.71
C LYS A 322 8.07 24.98 5.99
N GLY A 323 6.91 25.26 5.41
CA GLY A 323 6.63 26.45 4.60
C GLY A 323 7.08 26.32 3.15
N ASP A 324 7.39 25.10 2.69
CA ASP A 324 7.76 24.86 1.30
C ASP A 324 6.53 25.01 0.39
N THR A 325 6.74 25.49 -0.83
CA THR A 325 5.69 25.44 -1.86
C THR A 325 5.63 24.02 -2.42
N VAL A 326 4.58 23.29 -2.08
CA VAL A 326 4.38 21.91 -2.52
C VAL A 326 3.48 21.90 -3.76
N GLN A 327 4.00 21.36 -4.87
CA GLN A 327 3.25 21.17 -6.10
C GLN A 327 3.16 19.69 -6.46
N ILE A 328 1.96 19.20 -6.69
CA ILE A 328 1.68 17.79 -6.97
C ILE A 328 0.73 17.62 -8.15
N SER A 329 0.80 16.46 -8.77
CA SER A 329 -0.23 15.94 -9.68
C SER A 329 -1.14 14.97 -8.93
N LEU A 330 -2.42 14.94 -9.30
CA LEU A 330 -3.42 14.04 -8.75
C LEU A 330 -4.05 13.20 -9.85
N MET A 331 -4.16 11.89 -9.60
CA MET A 331 -4.81 10.94 -10.51
C MET A 331 -5.77 10.05 -9.71
N TRP A 332 -6.97 9.86 -10.25
CA TRP A 332 -7.86 8.81 -9.83
C TRP A 332 -7.59 7.55 -10.63
N VAL A 333 -7.50 6.42 -9.95
CA VAL A 333 -7.38 5.11 -10.58
C VAL A 333 -8.43 4.18 -9.98
N LYS A 334 -9.28 3.62 -10.83
CA LYS A 334 -10.31 2.67 -10.41
C LYS A 334 -9.66 1.41 -9.87
N ALA A 335 -10.09 0.96 -8.69
CA ALA A 335 -9.56 -0.25 -8.08
C ALA A 335 -9.87 -1.50 -8.92
N VAL A 336 -9.06 -2.55 -8.77
CA VAL A 336 -9.35 -3.87 -9.35
C VAL A 336 -10.63 -4.44 -8.75
N ASP A 337 -11.36 -5.21 -9.57
CA ASP A 337 -12.66 -5.78 -9.19
C ASP A 337 -12.58 -6.63 -7.91
N ALA A 338 -11.46 -7.33 -7.70
CA ALA A 338 -11.20 -8.17 -6.53
C ALA A 338 -11.37 -7.44 -5.18
N ILE A 339 -11.05 -6.14 -5.14
CA ILE A 339 -11.27 -5.31 -3.93
C ILE A 339 -12.40 -4.29 -4.10
N ARG A 340 -12.86 -4.00 -5.32
CA ARG A 340 -13.92 -3.02 -5.60
C ARG A 340 -15.33 -3.58 -5.33
N THR A 341 -15.53 -4.10 -4.13
CA THR A 341 -16.77 -4.74 -3.68
C THR A 341 -17.57 -3.82 -2.76
N PRO A 342 -18.89 -4.03 -2.62
CA PRO A 342 -19.70 -3.28 -1.65
C PRO A 342 -19.15 -3.37 -0.22
N GLN A 343 -18.66 -4.55 0.18
CA GLN A 343 -18.06 -4.76 1.50
C GLN A 343 -16.83 -3.87 1.72
N MET A 344 -15.98 -3.71 0.70
CA MET A 344 -14.80 -2.85 0.80
C MET A 344 -15.20 -1.37 0.89
N PHE A 345 -16.15 -0.91 0.07
CA PHE A 345 -16.68 0.45 0.19
C PHE A 345 -17.24 0.73 1.60
N PHE A 346 -17.94 -0.23 2.21
CA PHE A 346 -18.41 -0.10 3.59
C PHE A 346 -17.26 0.03 4.59
N LYS A 347 -16.18 -0.74 4.45
CA LYS A 347 -14.99 -0.65 5.31
C LYS A 347 -14.32 0.73 5.22
N TYR A 348 -14.13 1.24 3.99
CA TYR A 348 -13.58 2.59 3.80
C TYR A 348 -14.50 3.67 4.38
N LEU A 349 -15.81 3.55 4.18
CA LEU A 349 -16.78 4.48 4.74
C LEU A 349 -16.80 4.44 6.27
N GLU A 350 -16.76 3.26 6.89
CA GLU A 350 -16.71 3.10 8.34
C GLU A 350 -15.48 3.78 8.94
N LEU A 351 -14.30 3.54 8.35
CA LEU A 351 -13.06 4.17 8.79
C LEU A 351 -13.09 5.69 8.63
N LEU A 352 -13.62 6.18 7.50
CA LEU A 352 -13.83 7.59 7.25
C LEU A 352 -14.75 8.22 8.31
N LEU A 353 -15.89 7.60 8.60
CA LEU A 353 -16.85 8.06 9.60
C LEU A 353 -16.25 8.06 11.01
N GLN A 354 -15.45 7.05 11.35
CA GLN A 354 -14.77 6.95 12.64
C GLN A 354 -13.81 8.12 12.86
N LYS A 355 -13.03 8.49 11.84
CA LYS A 355 -11.95 9.48 11.97
C LYS A 355 -12.37 10.92 11.68
N PHE A 356 -13.35 11.12 10.80
CA PHE A 356 -13.76 12.44 10.34
C PHE A 356 -15.24 12.78 10.62
N GLY A 357 -16.02 11.84 11.17
CA GLY A 357 -17.47 11.98 11.24
C GLY A 357 -18.12 11.91 9.86
N GLN A 358 -19.34 12.42 9.73
CA GLN A 358 -20.07 12.39 8.45
C GLN A 358 -19.58 13.52 7.53
N PRO A 359 -18.91 13.23 6.40
CA PRO A 359 -18.56 14.25 5.42
C PRO A 359 -19.82 14.78 4.73
N GLU A 360 -19.86 16.09 4.47
CA GLU A 360 -20.92 16.72 3.69
C GLU A 360 -20.72 16.40 2.20
N LEU A 361 -21.38 15.34 1.73
CA LEU A 361 -21.33 14.92 0.32
C LEU A 361 -22.54 15.38 -0.50
N SER A 362 -23.38 16.26 0.07
CA SER A 362 -24.53 16.82 -0.66
C SER A 362 -24.04 17.63 -1.86
N GLY A 363 -24.61 17.37 -3.04
CA GLY A 363 -24.27 18.05 -4.29
C GLY A 363 -23.09 17.43 -5.05
N TYR A 364 -22.31 16.54 -4.43
CA TYR A 364 -21.26 15.80 -5.13
C TYR A 364 -21.83 14.59 -5.88
N ARG A 365 -21.21 14.24 -7.00
CA ARG A 365 -21.46 13.00 -7.75
C ARG A 365 -20.24 12.09 -7.66
N PHE A 366 -20.42 10.79 -7.87
CA PHE A 366 -19.27 9.89 -7.97
C PHE A 366 -18.43 10.30 -9.18
N ILE A 367 -17.10 10.17 -9.11
CA ILE A 367 -16.19 10.63 -10.16
C ILE A 367 -16.52 10.06 -11.56
N GLU A 368 -16.99 8.81 -11.61
CA GLU A 368 -17.38 8.14 -12.86
C GLU A 368 -18.55 8.85 -13.57
N ASP A 369 -19.42 9.53 -12.81
CA ASP A 369 -20.54 10.33 -13.31
C ASP A 369 -20.18 11.79 -13.62
N ALA A 370 -18.90 12.16 -13.46
CA ALA A 370 -18.39 13.52 -13.59
C ALA A 370 -17.14 13.60 -14.47
N ARG A 371 -16.96 12.64 -15.38
CA ARG A 371 -15.77 12.53 -16.27
C ARG A 371 -15.55 13.74 -17.16
N GLU A 372 -16.63 14.41 -17.53
CA GLU A 372 -16.60 15.63 -18.33
C GLU A 372 -15.77 16.77 -17.70
N LEU A 373 -15.47 16.68 -16.40
CA LEU A 373 -14.65 17.64 -15.68
C LEU A 373 -13.13 17.46 -15.90
N PHE A 374 -12.71 16.29 -16.40
CA PHE A 374 -11.30 15.88 -16.45
C PHE A 374 -10.79 15.56 -17.87
N SER A 375 -11.58 15.89 -18.88
CA SER A 375 -11.33 15.57 -20.30
C SER A 375 -10.65 16.67 -21.09
#